data_AF-D2BDB0-F1
#
_entry.id   AF-D2BDB0-F1
#
_cell.length_a   1.000
_cell.length_b   1.000
_cell.length_c   1.000
_cell.angle_alpha   90.00
_cell.angle_beta   90.00
_cell.angle_gamma   90.00
#
_symmetry.space_group_name_H-M   'P 1'
#
loop_
_entity.id
_entity.type
_entity.pdbx_description
1 polymer ?
#
loop_
_entity_poly.entity_id
_entity_poly.type
_entity_poly.pdbx_seq_one_letter_code
_entity_poly.pdbx_strand_id
1 'polypeptide(L)'
;MPRKIHDGPANGTAQQTLPEPPSDRQARPLADEWWQARQERQAMTTRLLATFTDTKTVRRDLTRRRGLIKLLDWLEQQPGDTWQDRWPASGADAAGQDWTDPILGSDMRRFRRDELIGGLPLLIVGQVIRPTCRWLLRQRLALMLAEARQALDPEGLARLEQHAQDTIGWARSDAMNKLTWIVIHKGGVVADITVGDCVELTAALEEHHFRGSAGRPLFYALLKETGILPATAPPRLRALRIEARPSIEQVVDKYGIECQPIRDLMVDYLTERAPDLDHTSLRSIARNLCRLFWCDLEVHHPGIDSLHLAPEVSQAWKKRLAYIRDADGNPIRPRVNFRSELVFVKAFYEDIAR
;
A
#
# COMPACT_ATOMS: atom_id res chain seq x y z
N MET A 1 68.55 10.61 -17.99
CA MET A 1 67.97 10.11 -16.72
C MET A 1 66.67 10.87 -16.43
N PRO A 2 65.50 10.28 -16.64
CA PRO A 2 64.22 10.85 -16.23
C PRO A 2 63.81 10.37 -14.82
N ARG A 3 63.23 11.29 -14.04
CA ARG A 3 62.65 11.04 -12.70
C ARG A 3 61.38 10.18 -12.83
N LYS A 4 61.25 9.21 -11.93
CA LYS A 4 60.10 8.31 -11.76
C LYS A 4 58.82 9.12 -11.48
N ILE A 5 57.78 8.89 -12.27
CA ILE A 5 56.39 9.24 -11.94
C ILE A 5 55.82 8.07 -11.14
N HIS A 6 55.24 8.38 -9.98
CA HIS A 6 54.60 7.43 -9.10
C HIS A 6 53.12 7.35 -9.52
N ASP A 7 52.72 6.26 -10.18
CA ASP A 7 51.29 5.95 -10.38
C ASP A 7 50.70 5.48 -9.05
N GLY A 8 49.77 6.25 -8.50
CA GLY A 8 48.87 5.82 -7.44
C GLY A 8 47.67 5.11 -8.04
N PRO A 9 47.12 4.06 -7.39
CA PRO A 9 45.95 3.38 -7.94
C PRO A 9 44.72 4.28 -7.83
N ALA A 10 44.05 4.46 -8.96
CA ALA A 10 42.74 5.07 -9.03
C ALA A 10 41.73 4.19 -8.26
N ASN A 11 41.22 4.72 -7.14
CA ASN A 11 40.06 4.15 -6.46
C ASN A 11 38.83 4.34 -7.36
N GLY A 12 38.51 3.30 -8.13
CA GLY A 12 37.23 3.17 -8.79
C GLY A 12 36.13 3.03 -7.74
N THR A 13 35.22 3.99 -7.72
CA THR A 13 33.98 3.99 -6.94
C THR A 13 33.14 2.79 -7.37
N ALA A 14 33.29 1.67 -6.66
CA ALA A 14 32.40 0.52 -6.81
C ALA A 14 31.01 0.95 -6.30
N GLN A 15 30.11 1.22 -7.24
CA GLN A 15 28.67 1.26 -6.97
C GLN A 15 28.29 -0.09 -6.35
N GLN A 16 28.11 -0.13 -5.03
CA GLN A 16 27.53 -1.27 -4.34
C GLN A 16 26.09 -1.41 -4.84
N THR A 17 25.91 -2.32 -5.79
CA THR A 17 24.59 -2.80 -6.20
C THR A 17 24.02 -3.52 -4.98
N LEU A 18 22.93 -2.99 -4.42
CA LEU A 18 22.20 -3.68 -3.35
C LEU A 18 21.86 -5.10 -3.82
N PRO A 19 22.02 -6.13 -2.95
CA PRO A 19 21.63 -7.48 -3.31
C PRO A 19 20.12 -7.50 -3.59
N GLU A 20 19.73 -7.99 -4.77
CA GLU A 20 18.33 -8.24 -5.08
C GLU A 20 17.71 -9.11 -3.99
N PRO A 21 16.49 -8.78 -3.51
CA PRO A 21 15.82 -9.66 -2.57
C PRO A 21 15.65 -11.04 -3.21
N PRO A 22 15.77 -12.14 -2.43
CA PRO A 22 15.63 -13.49 -2.96
C PRO A 22 14.31 -13.62 -3.73
N SER A 23 14.34 -14.30 -4.88
CA SER A 23 13.25 -14.43 -5.87
C SER A 23 11.89 -14.78 -5.25
N ASP A 24 11.89 -15.53 -4.16
CA ASP A 24 10.70 -15.98 -3.43
C ASP A 24 9.92 -14.81 -2.78
N ARG A 25 10.50 -13.61 -2.70
CA ARG A 25 9.88 -12.41 -2.10
C ARG A 25 9.28 -11.46 -3.13
N GLN A 26 9.55 -11.63 -4.42
CA GLN A 26 8.97 -10.78 -5.44
C GLN A 26 7.52 -11.19 -5.70
N ALA A 27 6.60 -10.23 -5.61
CA ALA A 27 5.22 -10.48 -5.99
C ALA A 27 5.15 -10.85 -7.47
N ARG A 28 4.17 -11.69 -7.83
CA ARG A 28 3.99 -12.02 -9.24
C ARG A 28 3.73 -10.75 -10.03
N PRO A 29 4.33 -10.59 -11.21
CA PRO A 29 4.00 -9.46 -12.07
C PRO A 29 2.50 -9.52 -12.39
N LEU A 30 1.88 -8.34 -12.45
CA LEU A 30 0.53 -8.25 -13.01
C LEU A 30 0.64 -8.60 -14.49
N ALA A 31 -0.21 -9.51 -14.97
CA ALA A 31 -0.26 -9.78 -16.39
C ALA A 31 -0.67 -8.50 -17.13
N ASP A 32 0.17 -8.02 -18.04
CA ASP A 32 -0.13 -6.82 -18.82
C ASP A 32 -1.34 -7.03 -19.73
N GLU A 33 -1.57 -8.28 -20.17
CA GLU A 33 -2.71 -8.63 -21.01
C GLU A 33 -3.32 -10.00 -20.64
N TRP A 34 -4.64 -10.10 -20.72
CA TRP A 34 -5.37 -11.36 -20.61
C TRP A 34 -6.66 -11.32 -21.44
N TRP A 35 -7.18 -12.49 -21.81
CA TRP A 35 -8.25 -12.57 -22.82
C TRP A 35 -9.54 -11.86 -22.40
N GLN A 36 -9.92 -11.89 -21.11
CA GLN A 36 -11.11 -11.20 -20.60
C GLN A 36 -11.04 -9.67 -20.80
N ALA A 37 -9.87 -9.06 -20.62
CA ALA A 37 -9.66 -7.62 -20.81
C ALA A 37 -9.65 -7.21 -22.29
N ARG A 38 -9.42 -8.15 -23.22
CA ARG A 38 -9.47 -7.91 -24.68
C ARG A 38 -10.78 -8.35 -25.33
N GLN A 39 -11.74 -8.85 -24.56
CA GLN A 39 -13.00 -9.33 -25.15
C GLN A 39 -13.77 -8.19 -25.81
N GLU A 40 -14.33 -8.50 -26.97
CA GLU A 40 -15.29 -7.64 -27.65
C GLU A 40 -16.54 -7.44 -26.78
N ARG A 41 -17.12 -6.24 -26.85
CA ARG A 41 -18.16 -5.78 -25.92
C ARG A 41 -19.37 -6.72 -25.87
N GLN A 42 -19.85 -7.18 -27.03
CA GLN A 42 -21.06 -7.99 -27.08
C GLN A 42 -20.85 -9.38 -26.47
N ALA A 43 -19.71 -10.00 -26.79
CA ALA A 43 -19.31 -11.29 -26.23
C ALA A 43 -19.09 -11.22 -24.72
N MET A 44 -18.41 -10.18 -24.24
CA MET A 44 -18.23 -9.91 -22.82
C MET A 44 -19.55 -9.73 -22.09
N THR A 45 -20.42 -8.85 -22.59
CA THR A 45 -21.71 -8.54 -21.95
C THR A 45 -22.56 -9.80 -21.81
N THR A 46 -22.63 -10.62 -22.87
CA THR A 46 -23.34 -11.90 -22.86
C THR A 46 -22.79 -12.84 -21.80
N ARG A 47 -21.47 -13.02 -21.75
CA ARG A 47 -20.79 -13.87 -20.75
C ARG A 47 -21.11 -13.42 -19.33
N LEU A 48 -20.86 -12.15 -19.01
CA LEU A 48 -21.03 -11.64 -17.65
C LEU A 48 -22.47 -11.73 -17.16
N LEU A 49 -23.44 -11.42 -18.01
CA LEU A 49 -24.85 -11.50 -17.63
C LEU A 49 -25.29 -12.96 -17.47
N ALA A 50 -24.84 -13.87 -18.32
CA ALA A 50 -25.13 -15.30 -18.16
C ALA A 50 -24.54 -15.87 -16.85
N THR A 51 -23.39 -15.37 -16.41
CA THR A 51 -22.73 -15.85 -15.18
C THR A 51 -23.30 -15.24 -13.90
N PHE A 52 -23.62 -13.93 -13.90
CA PHE A 52 -23.87 -13.18 -12.65
C PHE A 52 -25.32 -12.69 -12.48
N THR A 53 -26.24 -13.14 -13.33
CA THR A 53 -27.69 -12.86 -13.20
C THR A 53 -28.49 -14.16 -13.14
N ASP A 54 -29.62 -14.13 -12.43
CA ASP A 54 -30.55 -15.24 -12.24
C ASP A 54 -31.98 -14.76 -12.54
N THR A 55 -32.72 -15.55 -13.32
CA THR A 55 -34.12 -15.25 -13.66
C THR A 55 -35.03 -15.07 -12.44
N LYS A 56 -34.62 -15.55 -11.26
CA LYS A 56 -35.35 -15.40 -10.00
C LYS A 56 -35.22 -14.02 -9.33
N THR A 57 -34.20 -13.22 -9.66
CA THR A 57 -33.89 -11.95 -8.94
C THR A 57 -34.05 -10.71 -9.84
N VAL A 58 -35.19 -10.62 -10.51
CA VAL A 58 -35.46 -9.68 -11.62
C VAL A 58 -35.03 -8.23 -11.36
N ARG A 59 -35.38 -7.64 -10.21
CA ARG A 59 -35.07 -6.21 -9.93
C ARG A 59 -33.56 -5.94 -9.79
N ARG A 60 -32.84 -6.81 -9.08
CA ARG A 60 -31.39 -6.69 -8.88
C ARG A 60 -30.66 -6.80 -10.23
N ASP A 61 -31.09 -7.74 -11.04
CA ASP A 61 -30.39 -8.06 -12.27
C ASP A 61 -30.66 -7.05 -13.38
N LEU A 62 -31.83 -6.41 -13.37
CA LEU A 62 -32.09 -5.23 -14.19
C LEU A 62 -31.15 -4.07 -13.83
N THR A 63 -30.96 -3.79 -12.52
CA THR A 63 -30.00 -2.75 -12.07
C THR A 63 -28.57 -3.09 -12.48
N ARG A 64 -28.14 -4.36 -12.32
CA ARG A 64 -26.81 -4.83 -12.75
C ARG A 64 -26.61 -4.70 -14.25
N ARG A 65 -27.59 -5.11 -15.06
CA ARG A 65 -27.56 -4.99 -16.52
C ARG A 65 -27.43 -3.55 -16.97
N ARG A 66 -28.24 -2.64 -16.42
CA ARG A 66 -28.15 -1.19 -16.72
C ARG A 66 -26.80 -0.62 -16.30
N GLY A 67 -26.35 -0.98 -15.11
CA GLY A 67 -25.04 -0.59 -14.58
C GLY A 67 -23.88 -1.02 -15.48
N LEU A 68 -23.86 -2.29 -15.87
CA LEU A 68 -22.84 -2.85 -16.76
C LEU A 68 -22.80 -2.09 -18.10
N ILE A 69 -23.95 -1.92 -18.77
CA ILE A 69 -24.02 -1.19 -20.05
C ILE A 69 -23.49 0.23 -19.90
N LYS A 70 -23.90 0.95 -18.84
CA LYS A 70 -23.46 2.32 -18.56
C LYS A 70 -21.96 2.41 -18.27
N LEU A 71 -21.40 1.46 -17.52
CA LEU A 71 -19.97 1.40 -17.26
C LEU A 71 -19.18 1.14 -18.55
N LEU A 72 -19.65 0.22 -19.40
CA LEU A 72 -19.01 -0.06 -20.68
C LEU A 72 -19.08 1.14 -21.63
N ASP A 73 -20.23 1.81 -21.73
CA ASP A 73 -20.37 3.06 -22.51
C ASP A 73 -19.38 4.13 -22.08
N TRP A 74 -19.13 4.24 -20.77
CA TRP A 74 -18.22 5.22 -20.22
C TRP A 74 -16.75 4.82 -20.39
N LEU A 75 -16.41 3.54 -20.18
CA LEU A 75 -15.06 3.00 -20.42
C LEU A 75 -14.68 3.08 -21.90
N GLU A 76 -15.64 2.96 -22.82
CA GLU A 76 -15.40 3.14 -24.26
C GLU A 76 -14.84 4.51 -24.63
N GLN A 77 -15.15 5.53 -23.83
CA GLN A 77 -14.70 6.91 -24.04
C GLN A 77 -13.31 7.18 -23.45
N GLN A 78 -12.76 6.24 -22.69
CA GLN A 78 -11.44 6.37 -22.05
C GLN A 78 -10.35 5.87 -23.01
N PRO A 79 -9.13 6.43 -22.95
CA PRO A 79 -8.03 5.95 -23.76
C PRO A 79 -7.57 4.57 -23.28
N GLY A 80 -7.10 3.73 -24.21
CA GLY A 80 -6.59 2.39 -23.93
C GLY A 80 -7.08 1.32 -24.90
N ASP A 81 -6.25 0.30 -25.12
CA ASP A 81 -6.53 -0.77 -26.09
C ASP A 81 -7.38 -1.89 -25.48
N THR A 82 -7.28 -2.08 -24.16
CA THR A 82 -8.05 -3.07 -23.41
C THR A 82 -9.03 -2.41 -22.42
N TRP A 83 -10.00 -3.18 -21.93
CA TRP A 83 -10.88 -2.72 -20.85
C TRP A 83 -10.12 -2.44 -19.56
N GLN A 84 -9.01 -3.16 -19.33
CA GLN A 84 -8.13 -2.89 -18.21
C GLN A 84 -7.45 -1.53 -18.36
N ASP A 85 -6.91 -1.16 -19.53
CA ASP A 85 -6.20 0.12 -19.72
C ASP A 85 -7.11 1.33 -19.51
N ARG A 86 -8.37 1.18 -19.93
CA ARG A 86 -9.42 2.19 -19.83
C ARG A 86 -9.79 2.49 -18.38
N TRP A 87 -9.66 1.51 -17.47
CA TRP A 87 -10.01 1.67 -16.06
C TRP A 87 -9.10 2.66 -15.28
N PRO A 88 -7.77 2.49 -15.19
CA PRO A 88 -6.90 3.47 -14.55
C PRO A 88 -6.86 4.79 -15.33
N ALA A 89 -6.92 4.76 -16.67
CA ALA A 89 -6.93 5.97 -17.50
C ALA A 89 -8.11 6.90 -17.19
N SER A 90 -9.23 6.31 -16.75
CA SER A 90 -10.42 7.05 -16.35
C SER A 90 -10.31 7.80 -15.01
N GLY A 91 -9.26 7.53 -14.23
CA GLY A 91 -9.10 8.06 -12.86
C GLY A 91 -9.94 7.36 -11.79
N ALA A 92 -10.84 6.43 -12.14
CA ALA A 92 -11.69 5.75 -11.16
C ALA A 92 -10.89 4.88 -10.16
N ASP A 93 -9.79 4.24 -10.61
CA ASP A 93 -8.93 3.47 -9.71
C ASP A 93 -8.25 4.37 -8.65
N ALA A 94 -7.71 5.51 -9.09
CA ALA A 94 -7.03 6.46 -8.22
C ALA A 94 -7.99 7.12 -7.20
N ALA A 95 -9.24 7.36 -7.60
CA ALA A 95 -10.29 7.97 -6.79
C ALA A 95 -10.74 7.09 -5.60
N GLY A 96 -10.49 5.77 -5.63
CA GLY A 96 -10.74 4.90 -4.47
C GLY A 96 -12.22 4.81 -4.07
N GLN A 97 -12.62 5.39 -2.92
CA GLN A 97 -14.02 5.33 -2.46
C GLN A 97 -14.97 6.15 -3.34
N ASP A 98 -14.43 7.20 -3.95
CA ASP A 98 -15.17 8.15 -4.77
C ASP A 98 -15.04 7.82 -6.27
N TRP A 99 -14.78 6.55 -6.60
CA TRP A 99 -14.60 6.08 -7.98
C TRP A 99 -15.79 6.37 -8.90
N THR A 100 -16.99 6.57 -8.34
CA THR A 100 -18.17 6.94 -9.10
C THR A 100 -18.17 8.39 -9.56
N ASP A 101 -17.40 9.26 -8.90
CA ASP A 101 -17.52 10.70 -9.07
C ASP A 101 -17.04 11.19 -10.45
N PRO A 102 -15.94 10.67 -11.04
CA PRO A 102 -15.58 10.96 -12.43
C PRO A 102 -16.68 10.58 -13.44
N ILE A 103 -17.42 9.51 -13.17
CA ILE A 103 -18.51 9.02 -14.03
C ILE A 103 -19.74 9.91 -13.86
N LEU A 104 -20.15 10.15 -12.63
CA LEU A 104 -21.31 10.97 -12.30
C LEU A 104 -21.13 12.43 -12.74
N GLY A 105 -19.92 12.97 -12.61
CA GLY A 105 -19.56 14.31 -13.07
C GLY A 105 -19.68 14.50 -14.60
N SER A 106 -19.60 13.42 -15.38
CA SER A 106 -19.76 13.48 -16.84
C SER A 106 -21.22 13.68 -17.28
N ASP A 107 -22.18 13.03 -16.61
CA ASP A 107 -23.62 13.22 -16.83
C ASP A 107 -24.45 12.63 -15.67
N MET A 108 -24.73 13.48 -14.67
CA MET A 108 -25.50 13.12 -13.46
C MET A 108 -26.92 12.60 -13.75
N ARG A 109 -27.51 12.90 -14.92
CA ARG A 109 -28.86 12.44 -15.28
C ARG A 109 -28.83 11.06 -15.93
N ARG A 110 -27.77 10.79 -16.70
CA ARG A 110 -27.55 9.49 -17.34
C ARG A 110 -27.11 8.42 -16.35
N PHE A 111 -26.27 8.76 -15.37
CA PHE A 111 -25.69 7.78 -14.46
C PHE A 111 -26.35 7.79 -13.07
N ARG A 112 -26.78 6.62 -12.61
CA ARG A 112 -27.27 6.43 -11.24
C ARG A 112 -26.27 5.64 -10.41
N ARG A 113 -25.95 6.13 -9.21
CA ARG A 113 -24.93 5.52 -8.35
C ARG A 113 -25.25 4.06 -7.99
N ASP A 114 -26.53 3.73 -7.78
CA ASP A 114 -26.96 2.35 -7.48
C ASP A 114 -26.75 1.38 -8.65
N GLU A 115 -26.93 1.86 -9.88
CA GLU A 115 -26.65 1.06 -11.09
C GLU A 115 -25.15 0.84 -11.26
N LEU A 116 -24.33 1.89 -11.09
CA LEU A 116 -22.86 1.77 -11.18
C LEU A 116 -22.32 0.77 -10.14
N ILE A 117 -22.75 0.89 -8.88
CA ILE A 117 -22.37 -0.04 -7.80
C ILE A 117 -22.84 -1.47 -8.10
N GLY A 118 -24.00 -1.63 -8.73
CA GLY A 118 -24.53 -2.94 -9.12
C GLY A 118 -23.76 -3.58 -10.28
N GLY A 119 -23.37 -2.79 -11.28
CA GLY A 119 -22.70 -3.27 -12.49
C GLY A 119 -21.21 -3.57 -12.29
N LEU A 120 -20.51 -2.81 -11.45
CA LEU A 120 -19.07 -2.91 -11.29
C LEU A 120 -18.58 -4.31 -10.85
N PRO A 121 -19.23 -5.02 -9.90
CA PRO A 121 -18.87 -6.38 -9.54
C PRO A 121 -18.78 -7.34 -10.72
N LEU A 122 -19.62 -7.18 -11.77
CA LEU A 122 -19.57 -8.05 -12.95
C LEU A 122 -18.25 -7.90 -13.72
N LEU A 123 -17.72 -6.67 -13.80
CA LEU A 123 -16.44 -6.41 -14.47
C LEU A 123 -15.26 -6.96 -13.65
N ILE A 124 -15.29 -6.80 -12.33
CA ILE A 124 -14.21 -7.23 -11.43
C ILE A 124 -14.20 -8.77 -11.28
N VAL A 125 -15.35 -9.35 -10.92
CA VAL A 125 -15.48 -10.80 -10.71
C VAL A 125 -15.41 -11.55 -12.05
N GLY A 126 -15.88 -10.93 -13.13
CA GLY A 126 -15.68 -11.44 -14.49
C GLY A 126 -14.26 -11.32 -15.04
N GLN A 127 -13.33 -10.76 -14.24
CA GLN A 127 -11.93 -10.53 -14.57
C GLN A 127 -11.74 -9.66 -15.82
N VAL A 128 -12.69 -8.79 -16.15
CA VAL A 128 -12.53 -7.81 -17.23
C VAL A 128 -11.58 -6.71 -16.80
N ILE A 129 -11.69 -6.29 -15.55
CA ILE A 129 -10.78 -5.35 -14.90
C ILE A 129 -10.24 -5.96 -13.61
N ARG A 130 -9.01 -5.62 -13.27
CA ARG A 130 -8.32 -5.93 -12.02
C ARG A 130 -7.90 -4.61 -11.37
N PRO A 131 -8.71 -4.09 -10.43
CA PRO A 131 -8.37 -2.86 -9.72
C PRO A 131 -7.13 -3.04 -8.84
N THR A 132 -6.49 -1.93 -8.46
CA THR A 132 -5.34 -1.97 -7.55
C THR A 132 -5.74 -2.43 -6.15
N CYS A 133 -4.80 -2.98 -5.37
CA CYS A 133 -5.03 -3.25 -3.94
C CYS A 133 -5.50 -2.00 -3.19
N ARG A 134 -4.95 -0.82 -3.51
CA ARG A 134 -5.40 0.46 -2.95
C ARG A 134 -6.90 0.68 -3.16
N TRP A 135 -7.39 0.46 -4.38
CA TRP A 135 -8.80 0.62 -4.69
C TRP A 135 -9.64 -0.43 -3.95
N LEU A 136 -9.27 -1.71 -4.05
CA LEU A 136 -10.01 -2.84 -3.46
C LEU A 136 -10.18 -2.70 -1.94
N LEU A 137 -9.12 -2.32 -1.24
CA LEU A 137 -9.08 -2.16 0.21
C LEU A 137 -9.97 -1.00 0.71
N ARG A 138 -10.31 -0.05 -0.16
CA ARG A 138 -11.16 1.08 0.20
C ARG A 138 -12.65 0.79 0.01
N GLN A 139 -13.00 -0.32 -0.65
CA GLN A 139 -14.40 -0.64 -0.97
C GLN A 139 -15.13 -1.38 0.15
N ARG A 140 -16.44 -1.14 0.25
CA ARG A 140 -17.35 -1.86 1.15
C ARG A 140 -18.25 -2.84 0.38
N LEU A 141 -17.65 -3.75 -0.38
CA LEU A 141 -18.36 -4.67 -1.27
C LEU A 141 -18.29 -6.14 -0.79
N ALA A 142 -18.85 -6.43 0.39
CA ALA A 142 -18.86 -7.78 0.96
C ALA A 142 -19.55 -8.81 0.04
N LEU A 143 -20.63 -8.40 -0.65
CA LEU A 143 -21.33 -9.24 -1.63
C LEU A 143 -20.44 -9.57 -2.84
N MET A 144 -19.67 -8.60 -3.33
CA MET A 144 -18.73 -8.83 -4.44
C MET A 144 -17.66 -9.85 -4.04
N LEU A 145 -17.13 -9.78 -2.82
CA LEU A 145 -16.16 -10.76 -2.35
C LEU A 145 -16.77 -12.16 -2.24
N ALA A 146 -18.01 -12.29 -1.78
CA ALA A 146 -18.71 -13.57 -1.77
C ALA A 146 -18.90 -14.14 -3.19
N GLU A 147 -19.32 -13.30 -4.14
CA GLU A 147 -19.46 -13.70 -5.56
C GLU A 147 -18.11 -14.07 -6.19
N ALA A 148 -17.05 -13.32 -5.87
CA ALA A 148 -15.70 -13.60 -6.33
C ALA A 148 -15.21 -14.98 -5.89
N ARG A 149 -15.51 -15.38 -4.64
CA ARG A 149 -15.13 -16.71 -4.18
C ARG A 149 -15.82 -17.83 -4.95
N GLN A 150 -17.07 -17.64 -5.32
CA GLN A 150 -17.83 -18.64 -6.07
C GLN A 150 -17.41 -18.72 -7.55
N ALA A 151 -16.94 -17.60 -8.11
CA ALA A 151 -16.66 -17.51 -9.55
C ALA A 151 -15.18 -17.72 -9.92
N LEU A 152 -14.23 -17.32 -9.07
CA LEU A 152 -12.80 -17.31 -9.42
C LEU A 152 -12.10 -18.62 -9.05
N ASP A 153 -12.30 -19.11 -7.83
CA ASP A 153 -11.71 -20.37 -7.35
C ASP A 153 -12.56 -20.99 -6.23
N PRO A 154 -13.78 -21.49 -6.56
CA PRO A 154 -14.71 -22.00 -5.57
C PRO A 154 -14.11 -23.16 -4.75
N GLU A 155 -13.38 -24.06 -5.40
CA GLU A 155 -12.78 -25.20 -4.73
C GLU A 155 -11.60 -24.81 -3.83
N GLY A 156 -10.66 -24.00 -4.34
CA GLY A 156 -9.49 -23.59 -3.57
C GLY A 156 -9.86 -22.76 -2.35
N LEU A 157 -10.82 -21.85 -2.51
CA LEU A 157 -11.31 -21.02 -1.40
C LEU A 157 -12.17 -21.81 -0.42
N ALA A 158 -12.99 -22.77 -0.88
CA ALA A 158 -13.75 -23.64 0.02
C ALA A 158 -12.82 -24.53 0.86
N ARG A 159 -11.74 -25.07 0.29
CA ARG A 159 -10.75 -25.85 1.04
C ARG A 159 -10.12 -25.04 2.17
N LEU A 160 -9.74 -23.79 1.90
CA LEU A 160 -9.17 -22.90 2.92
C LEU A 160 -10.18 -22.50 3.99
N GLU A 161 -11.44 -22.24 3.59
CA GLU A 161 -12.51 -21.92 4.53
C GLU A 161 -12.84 -23.10 5.45
N GLN A 162 -12.82 -24.32 4.92
CA GLN A 162 -12.98 -25.56 5.69
C GLN A 162 -11.79 -25.77 6.65
N HIS A 163 -10.56 -25.57 6.20
CA HIS A 163 -9.38 -25.65 7.07
C HIS A 163 -9.44 -24.62 8.21
N ALA A 164 -10.04 -23.45 7.96
CA ALA A 164 -10.23 -22.40 8.96
C ALA A 164 -11.51 -22.57 9.82
N GLN A 165 -12.23 -23.69 9.74
CA GLN A 165 -13.55 -23.85 10.37
C GLN A 165 -13.58 -23.58 11.88
N ASP A 166 -12.51 -23.99 12.59
CA ASP A 166 -12.38 -23.86 14.05
C ASP A 166 -11.89 -22.47 14.49
N THR A 167 -11.56 -21.60 13.53
CA THR A 167 -11.14 -20.23 13.82
C THR A 167 -12.35 -19.33 14.06
N ILE A 168 -12.20 -18.35 14.95
CA ILE A 168 -13.25 -17.37 15.25
C ILE A 168 -13.73 -16.64 13.98
N GLY A 169 -15.04 -16.47 13.86
CA GLY A 169 -15.67 -16.09 12.59
C GLY A 169 -15.17 -14.79 11.96
N TRP A 170 -14.83 -13.78 12.77
CA TRP A 170 -14.30 -12.51 12.24
C TRP A 170 -12.90 -12.68 11.63
N ALA A 171 -12.04 -13.52 12.23
CA ALA A 171 -10.69 -13.76 11.73
C ALA A 171 -10.71 -14.62 10.46
N ARG A 172 -11.61 -15.62 10.42
CA ARG A 172 -11.88 -16.40 9.21
C ARG A 172 -12.35 -15.52 8.06
N SER A 173 -13.38 -14.71 8.29
CA SER A 173 -13.93 -13.80 7.27
C SER A 173 -12.87 -12.81 6.76
N ASP A 174 -12.06 -12.24 7.65
CA ASP A 174 -10.95 -11.37 7.32
C ASP A 174 -9.87 -12.07 6.48
N ALA A 175 -9.49 -13.30 6.83
CA ALA A 175 -8.55 -14.09 6.04
C ALA A 175 -9.08 -14.39 4.65
N MET A 176 -10.34 -14.82 4.55
CA MET A 176 -10.97 -15.11 3.27
C MET A 176 -11.09 -13.85 2.41
N ASN A 177 -11.36 -12.67 2.98
CA ASN A 177 -11.37 -11.40 2.24
C ASN A 177 -9.99 -11.12 1.65
N LYS A 178 -8.93 -11.29 2.43
CA LYS A 178 -7.54 -11.07 1.98
C LYS A 178 -7.13 -11.99 0.83
N LEU A 179 -7.45 -13.28 0.92
CA LEU A 179 -7.18 -14.24 -0.15
C LEU A 179 -7.97 -13.89 -1.41
N THR A 180 -9.23 -13.50 -1.25
CA THR A 180 -10.09 -13.08 -2.37
C THR A 180 -9.53 -11.81 -3.04
N TRP A 181 -9.01 -10.84 -2.28
CA TRP A 181 -8.37 -9.65 -2.85
C TRP A 181 -7.14 -9.98 -3.68
N ILE A 182 -6.29 -10.90 -3.21
CA ILE A 182 -5.11 -11.35 -3.99
C ILE A 182 -5.56 -11.95 -5.32
N VAL A 183 -6.53 -12.87 -5.28
CA VAL A 183 -7.05 -13.53 -6.49
C VAL A 183 -7.70 -12.53 -7.45
N ILE A 184 -8.47 -11.55 -6.95
CA ILE A 184 -9.04 -10.49 -7.80
C ILE A 184 -7.93 -9.65 -8.45
N HIS A 185 -6.94 -9.22 -7.65
CA HIS A 185 -5.91 -8.29 -8.08
C HIS A 185 -4.89 -8.92 -9.03
N LYS A 186 -4.40 -10.12 -8.71
CA LYS A 186 -3.41 -10.86 -9.50
C LYS A 186 -4.02 -11.69 -10.61
N GLY A 187 -5.29 -12.10 -10.45
CA GLY A 187 -5.87 -13.18 -11.23
C GLY A 187 -5.33 -14.55 -10.85
N GLY A 188 -5.73 -15.55 -11.63
CA GLY A 188 -5.42 -16.96 -11.37
C GLY A 188 -6.31 -17.54 -10.28
N VAL A 189 -5.81 -18.60 -9.64
CA VAL A 189 -6.46 -19.32 -8.55
C VAL A 189 -5.64 -19.19 -7.26
N VAL A 190 -6.17 -19.67 -6.14
CA VAL A 190 -5.47 -19.62 -4.85
C VAL A 190 -4.14 -20.38 -4.91
N ALA A 191 -4.07 -21.48 -5.68
CA ALA A 191 -2.85 -22.26 -5.84
C ALA A 191 -1.68 -21.46 -6.46
N ASP A 192 -1.97 -20.37 -7.17
CA ASP A 192 -0.94 -19.51 -7.78
C ASP A 192 -0.37 -18.47 -6.79
N ILE A 193 -0.95 -18.34 -5.58
CA ILE A 193 -0.56 -17.31 -4.62
C ILE A 193 0.86 -17.56 -4.11
N THR A 194 1.69 -16.52 -4.17
CA THR A 194 3.08 -16.56 -3.71
C THR A 194 3.29 -15.84 -2.39
N VAL A 195 4.47 -16.03 -1.78
CA VAL A 195 4.91 -15.24 -0.61
C VAL A 195 4.99 -13.76 -0.97
N GLY A 196 5.49 -13.42 -2.16
CA GLY A 196 5.55 -12.05 -2.66
C GLY A 196 4.19 -11.36 -2.72
N ASP A 197 3.15 -12.05 -3.20
CA ASP A 197 1.77 -11.50 -3.23
C ASP A 197 1.25 -11.19 -1.81
N CYS A 198 1.62 -12.01 -0.83
CA CYS A 198 1.26 -11.79 0.57
C CYS A 198 1.98 -10.57 1.17
N VAL A 199 3.24 -10.34 0.77
CA VAL A 199 4.02 -9.15 1.16
C VAL A 199 3.39 -7.89 0.56
N GLU A 200 3.08 -7.90 -0.73
CA GLU A 200 2.43 -6.78 -1.43
C GLU A 200 1.08 -6.41 -0.82
N LEU A 201 0.20 -7.38 -0.57
CA LEU A 201 -1.07 -7.12 0.08
C LEU A 201 -0.86 -6.51 1.48
N THR A 202 0.14 -6.99 2.22
CA THR A 202 0.44 -6.48 3.57
C THR A 202 0.92 -5.04 3.53
N ALA A 203 1.79 -4.69 2.58
CA ALA A 203 2.20 -3.31 2.36
C ALA A 203 0.99 -2.41 2.05
N ALA A 204 0.11 -2.84 1.14
CA ALA A 204 -1.10 -2.10 0.80
C ALA A 204 -2.07 -1.94 1.99
N LEU A 205 -2.22 -2.97 2.82
CA LEU A 205 -3.04 -2.92 4.05
C LEU A 205 -2.49 -1.90 5.06
N GLU A 206 -1.17 -1.84 5.22
CA GLU A 206 -0.52 -0.88 6.12
C GLU A 206 -0.68 0.55 5.64
N GLU A 207 -0.60 0.78 4.34
CA GLU A 207 -0.68 2.10 3.74
C GLU A 207 -2.12 2.63 3.67
N HIS A 208 -3.09 1.77 3.35
CA HIS A 208 -4.42 2.22 2.93
C HIS A 208 -5.57 1.75 3.79
N HIS A 209 -5.37 0.75 4.64
CA HIS A 209 -6.45 0.07 5.35
C HIS A 209 -6.25 0.15 6.88
N PHE A 210 -5.93 1.35 7.39
CA PHE A 210 -5.62 1.58 8.81
C PHE A 210 -6.78 1.17 9.74
N ARG A 211 -6.72 -0.08 10.21
CA ARG A 211 -7.31 -0.67 11.42
C ARG A 211 -6.37 -1.81 11.80
N GLY A 212 -6.15 -2.05 13.10
CA GLY A 212 -5.15 -2.98 13.66
C GLY A 212 -5.28 -4.48 13.31
N SER A 213 -5.63 -4.84 12.08
CA SER A 213 -5.65 -6.19 11.50
C SER A 213 -4.24 -6.75 11.25
N ALA A 214 -3.17 -5.98 11.53
CA ALA A 214 -1.78 -6.44 11.49
C ALA A 214 -1.44 -7.49 12.58
N GLY A 215 -2.37 -7.79 13.49
CA GLY A 215 -2.21 -8.78 14.55
C GLY A 215 -2.60 -10.18 14.14
N ARG A 216 -1.71 -10.88 13.42
CA ARG A 216 -1.77 -12.29 12.94
C ARG A 216 -2.51 -12.48 11.60
N PRO A 217 -1.78 -12.55 10.47
CA PRO A 217 -2.38 -12.79 9.18
C PRO A 217 -2.75 -14.26 9.05
N LEU A 218 -3.93 -14.63 9.56
CA LEU A 218 -4.48 -15.98 9.42
C LEU A 218 -4.43 -16.45 7.95
N PHE A 219 -4.68 -15.54 7.00
CA PHE A 219 -4.58 -15.86 5.56
C PHE A 219 -3.24 -16.48 5.15
N TYR A 220 -2.11 -15.96 5.67
CA TYR A 220 -0.79 -16.48 5.35
C TYR A 220 -0.55 -17.85 6.02
N ALA A 221 -1.03 -18.01 7.25
CA ALA A 221 -0.96 -19.30 7.94
C ALA A 221 -1.76 -20.38 7.19
N LEU A 222 -2.97 -20.06 6.72
CA LEU A 222 -3.79 -20.98 5.93
C LEU A 222 -3.07 -21.42 4.65
N LEU A 223 -2.46 -20.50 3.91
CA LEU A 223 -1.70 -20.84 2.70
C LEU A 223 -0.48 -21.72 3.00
N LYS A 224 0.17 -21.52 4.14
CA LYS A 224 1.32 -22.34 4.56
C LYS A 224 0.89 -23.73 5.03
N GLU A 225 -0.13 -23.81 5.87
CA GLU A 225 -0.62 -25.06 6.46
C GLU A 225 -1.27 -25.99 5.42
N THR A 226 -1.91 -25.41 4.40
CA THR A 226 -2.48 -26.16 3.27
C THR A 226 -1.47 -26.49 2.18
N GLY A 227 -0.20 -26.10 2.36
CA GLY A 227 0.89 -26.42 1.43
C GLY A 227 0.88 -25.63 0.11
N ILE A 228 0.12 -24.55 0.03
CA ILE A 228 0.11 -23.66 -1.14
C ILE A 228 1.42 -22.86 -1.22
N LEU A 229 1.91 -22.38 -0.07
CA LEU A 229 3.24 -21.77 0.00
C LEU A 229 4.32 -22.86 0.13
N PRO A 230 5.50 -22.67 -0.49
CA PRO A 230 6.56 -23.66 -0.46
C PRO A 230 7.05 -23.93 0.96
N ALA A 231 7.64 -25.12 1.19
CA ALA A 231 8.17 -25.52 2.49
C ALA A 231 9.22 -24.53 3.04
N THR A 232 9.98 -23.87 2.14
CA THR A 232 10.98 -22.83 2.45
C THR A 232 10.37 -21.52 2.92
N ALA A 233 9.09 -21.24 2.64
CA ALA A 233 8.43 -20.01 3.06
C ALA A 233 8.43 -19.89 4.60
N PRO A 234 8.70 -18.70 5.18
CA PRO A 234 8.72 -18.53 6.62
C PRO A 234 7.39 -18.95 7.27
N PRO A 235 7.40 -19.45 8.52
CA PRO A 235 6.19 -19.92 9.19
C PRO A 235 5.20 -18.80 9.52
N ARG A 236 5.68 -17.55 9.59
CA ARG A 236 4.85 -16.38 9.88
C ARG A 236 5.28 -15.23 8.99
N LEU A 237 4.30 -14.51 8.43
CA LEU A 237 4.55 -13.33 7.59
C LEU A 237 5.37 -12.24 8.29
N ARG A 238 5.27 -12.12 9.62
CA ARG A 238 6.08 -11.16 10.39
C ARG A 238 7.59 -11.46 10.32
N ALA A 239 7.99 -12.72 10.09
CA ALA A 239 9.41 -13.07 9.94
C ALA A 239 10.02 -12.41 8.69
N LEU A 240 9.24 -12.24 7.62
CA LEU A 240 9.67 -11.50 6.43
C LEU A 240 9.96 -10.02 6.72
N ARG A 241 9.32 -9.43 7.74
CA ARG A 241 9.60 -8.04 8.18
C ARG A 241 10.87 -7.92 9.02
N ILE A 242 11.31 -8.99 9.67
CA ILE A 242 12.55 -8.99 10.46
C ILE A 242 13.76 -8.95 9.51
N GLU A 243 13.66 -9.63 8.37
CA GLU A 243 14.69 -9.65 7.32
C GLU A 243 14.65 -8.41 6.39
N ALA A 244 13.57 -7.62 6.44
CA ALA A 244 13.37 -6.37 5.69
C ALA A 244 13.25 -5.14 6.62
N ARG A 245 14.00 -5.11 7.72
CA ARG A 245 14.09 -3.90 8.54
C ARG A 245 14.76 -2.82 7.68
N PRO A 246 14.11 -1.67 7.45
CA PRO A 246 14.73 -0.61 6.69
C PRO A 246 16.03 -0.21 7.40
N SER A 247 17.09 -0.01 6.62
CA SER A 247 18.34 0.51 7.15
C SER A 247 18.10 1.89 7.76
N ILE A 248 19.02 2.38 8.58
CA ILE A 248 18.82 3.64 9.30
C ILE A 248 18.76 4.80 8.31
N GLU A 249 19.54 4.71 7.24
CA GLU A 249 19.47 5.56 6.05
C GLU A 249 18.05 5.60 5.50
N GLN A 250 17.45 4.44 5.22
CA GLN A 250 16.08 4.36 4.69
C GLN A 250 15.03 4.90 5.67
N VAL A 251 15.27 4.80 6.98
CA VAL A 251 14.40 5.39 8.00
C VAL A 251 14.45 6.92 7.95
N VAL A 252 15.63 7.50 7.77
CA VAL A 252 15.83 8.96 7.67
C VAL A 252 15.34 9.49 6.31
N ASP A 253 15.64 8.80 5.21
CA ASP A 253 15.30 9.20 3.84
C ASP A 253 13.80 9.38 3.62
N LYS A 254 12.98 8.63 4.37
CA LYS A 254 11.52 8.77 4.35
C LYS A 254 11.04 10.20 4.66
N TYR A 255 11.83 10.98 5.37
CA TYR A 255 11.45 12.34 5.76
C TYR A 255 11.83 13.40 4.72
N GLY A 256 12.64 13.06 3.71
CA GLY A 256 12.98 13.97 2.61
C GLY A 256 13.72 15.22 3.06
N ILE A 257 14.67 15.09 3.99
CA ILE A 257 15.51 16.20 4.49
C ILE A 257 16.32 16.77 3.32
N GLU A 258 16.17 18.07 3.07
CA GLU A 258 16.85 18.75 1.96
C GLU A 258 18.35 18.96 2.26
N CYS A 259 18.67 19.37 3.49
CA CYS A 259 20.03 19.60 3.95
C CYS A 259 20.81 18.29 4.13
N GLN A 260 21.63 17.92 3.15
CA GLN A 260 22.41 16.67 3.16
C GLN A 260 23.34 16.51 4.37
N PRO A 261 24.12 17.53 4.81
CA PRO A 261 24.96 17.41 6.00
C PRO A 261 24.17 17.03 7.27
N ILE A 262 22.95 17.56 7.41
CA ILE A 262 22.10 17.27 8.57
C ILE A 262 21.41 15.92 8.44
N ARG A 263 21.02 15.53 7.23
CA ARG A 263 20.54 14.17 6.93
C ARG A 263 21.59 13.13 7.32
N ASP A 264 22.83 13.32 6.91
CA ASP A 264 23.94 12.40 7.22
C ASP A 264 24.23 12.35 8.73
N LEU A 265 24.24 13.50 9.42
CA LEU A 265 24.37 13.56 10.87
C LEU A 265 23.24 12.79 11.60
N MET A 266 22.00 12.88 11.11
CA MET A 266 20.89 12.12 11.69
C MET A 266 21.03 10.62 11.48
N VAL A 267 21.54 10.20 10.32
CA VAL A 267 21.85 8.80 10.03
C VAL A 267 22.93 8.30 10.98
N ASP A 268 24.04 9.02 11.13
CA ASP A 268 25.17 8.65 11.99
C ASP A 268 24.73 8.52 13.45
N TYR A 269 24.02 9.54 13.96
CA TYR A 269 23.52 9.55 15.33
C TYR A 269 22.55 8.39 15.62
N LEU A 270 21.61 8.12 14.71
CA LEU A 270 20.68 7.00 14.88
C LEU A 270 21.39 5.65 14.75
N THR A 271 22.45 5.57 13.94
CA THR A 271 23.30 4.37 13.79
C THR A 271 24.05 4.05 15.06
N GLU A 272 24.63 5.05 15.70
CA GLU A 272 25.32 4.88 16.99
C GLU A 272 24.35 4.45 18.10
N ARG A 273 23.13 4.99 18.13
CA ARG A 273 22.13 4.63 19.15
C ARG A 273 21.35 3.35 18.87
N ALA A 274 21.37 2.82 17.66
CA ALA A 274 20.55 1.67 17.27
C ALA A 274 20.80 0.39 18.09
N PRO A 275 22.04 0.04 18.51
CA PRO A 275 22.30 -1.17 19.31
C PRO A 275 21.61 -1.17 20.67
N ASP A 276 21.47 0.01 21.30
CA ASP A 276 20.93 0.16 22.66
C ASP A 276 19.41 0.33 22.68
N LEU A 277 18.76 0.40 21.52
CA LEU A 277 17.35 0.75 21.38
C LEU A 277 16.55 -0.36 20.73
N ASP A 278 15.38 -0.64 21.32
CA ASP A 278 14.37 -1.39 20.60
C ASP A 278 13.89 -0.60 19.36
N HIS A 279 13.36 -1.32 18.39
CA HIS A 279 12.94 -0.75 17.10
C HIS A 279 11.83 0.31 17.21
N THR A 280 10.93 0.20 18.20
CA THR A 280 9.86 1.17 18.41
C THR A 280 10.44 2.48 18.94
N SER A 281 11.38 2.36 19.88
CA SER A 281 12.12 3.48 20.45
C SER A 281 12.96 4.21 19.40
N LEU A 282 13.70 3.46 18.57
CA LEU A 282 14.47 4.01 17.44
C LEU A 282 13.59 4.81 16.46
N ARG A 283 12.44 4.23 16.05
CA ARG A 283 11.50 4.93 15.17
C ARG A 283 10.87 6.17 15.80
N SER A 284 10.64 6.14 17.11
CA SER A 284 10.10 7.30 17.84
C SER A 284 11.10 8.46 17.85
N ILE A 285 12.38 8.17 18.10
CA ILE A 285 13.47 9.15 18.08
C ILE A 285 13.66 9.69 16.65
N ALA A 286 13.74 8.82 15.64
CA ALA A 286 13.86 9.25 14.24
C ALA A 286 12.70 10.17 13.81
N ARG A 287 11.46 9.81 14.16
CA ARG A 287 10.29 10.66 13.87
C ARG A 287 10.38 12.02 14.57
N ASN A 288 10.88 12.06 15.80
CA ASN A 288 11.06 13.31 16.53
C ASN A 288 12.10 14.20 15.86
N LEU A 289 13.32 13.69 15.65
CA LEU A 289 14.44 14.47 15.15
C LEU A 289 14.24 14.88 13.69
N CYS A 290 13.93 13.92 12.82
CA CYS A 290 13.79 14.20 11.39
C CYS A 290 12.53 15.03 11.13
N ARG A 291 11.35 14.54 11.53
CA ARG A 291 10.08 15.16 11.12
C ARG A 291 9.64 16.33 11.98
N LEU A 292 9.64 16.16 13.31
CA LEU A 292 9.08 17.19 14.20
C LEU A 292 10.06 18.34 14.45
N PHE A 293 11.35 18.08 14.34
CA PHE A 293 12.39 19.08 14.55
C PHE A 293 12.89 19.63 13.22
N TRP A 294 13.64 18.84 12.44
CA TRP A 294 14.37 19.40 11.30
C TRP A 294 13.51 19.74 10.08
N CYS A 295 12.63 18.85 9.63
CA CYS A 295 11.73 19.16 8.51
C CYS A 295 10.82 20.36 8.82
N ASP A 296 10.38 20.54 10.07
CA ASP A 296 9.63 21.75 10.47
C ASP A 296 10.49 23.02 10.33
N LEU A 297 11.78 22.94 10.66
CA LEU A 297 12.71 24.05 10.46
C LEU A 297 12.91 24.34 8.97
N GLU A 298 13.14 23.34 8.12
CA GLU A 298 13.30 23.54 6.67
C GLU A 298 12.06 24.18 6.02
N VAL A 299 10.86 23.73 6.41
CA VAL A 299 9.60 24.31 5.91
C VAL A 299 9.46 25.79 6.27
N HIS A 300 9.92 26.20 7.45
CA HIS A 300 9.74 27.56 7.95
C HIS A 300 10.96 28.47 7.74
N HIS A 301 12.12 27.90 7.46
CA HIS A 301 13.39 28.57 7.20
C HIS A 301 14.11 27.88 6.02
N PRO A 302 13.65 28.11 4.78
CA PRO A 302 14.24 27.48 3.61
C PRO A 302 15.74 27.78 3.50
N GLY A 303 16.54 26.74 3.23
CA GLY A 303 18.00 26.85 3.16
C GLY A 303 18.72 26.83 4.51
N ILE A 304 18.02 26.54 5.62
CA ILE A 304 18.67 26.29 6.91
C ILE A 304 19.60 25.07 6.81
N ASP A 305 20.84 25.23 7.25
CA ASP A 305 21.90 24.22 7.14
C ASP A 305 22.68 24.00 8.44
N SER A 306 22.30 24.68 9.51
CA SER A 306 23.02 24.70 10.78
C SER A 306 22.13 24.37 11.97
N LEU A 307 22.67 23.58 12.91
CA LEU A 307 22.05 23.29 14.20
C LEU A 307 22.22 24.42 15.22
N HIS A 308 23.02 25.44 14.92
CA HIS A 308 23.14 26.64 15.75
C HIS A 308 21.98 27.59 15.50
N LEU A 309 20.82 27.26 16.08
CA LEU A 309 19.59 28.02 15.89
C LEU A 309 19.64 29.35 16.65
N ALA A 310 19.24 30.43 15.98
CA ALA A 310 18.95 31.69 16.66
C ALA A 310 17.83 31.50 17.72
N PRO A 311 17.87 32.22 18.85
CA PRO A 311 16.88 32.06 19.92
C PRO A 311 15.43 32.16 19.41
N GLU A 312 15.17 33.06 18.48
CA GLU A 312 13.85 33.34 17.90
C GLU A 312 13.34 32.14 17.08
N VAL A 313 14.22 31.52 16.27
CA VAL A 313 13.93 30.32 15.47
C VAL A 313 13.56 29.16 16.39
N SER A 314 14.37 28.95 17.44
CA SER A 314 14.12 27.88 18.41
C SER A 314 12.80 28.06 19.18
N GLN A 315 12.46 29.30 19.54
CA GLN A 315 11.21 29.62 20.23
C GLN A 315 10.00 29.44 19.31
N ALA A 316 10.09 29.87 18.06
CA ALA A 316 9.05 29.70 17.07
C ALA A 316 8.76 28.21 16.82
N TRP A 317 9.80 27.40 16.66
CA TRP A 317 9.68 25.94 16.56
C TRP A 317 8.99 25.33 17.80
N LYS A 318 9.43 25.67 19.02
CA LYS A 318 8.80 25.17 20.26
C LYS A 318 7.31 25.50 20.33
N LYS A 319 6.91 26.71 19.90
CA LYS A 319 5.49 27.10 19.83
C LYS A 319 4.71 26.26 18.82
N ARG A 320 5.30 25.94 17.67
CA ARG A 320 4.67 25.06 16.67
C ARG A 320 4.54 23.62 17.16
N LEU A 321 5.61 23.07 17.76
CA LEU A 321 5.64 21.71 18.30
C LEU A 321 4.56 21.46 19.37
N ALA A 322 4.20 22.50 20.14
CA ALA A 322 3.19 22.41 21.20
C ALA A 322 1.78 22.04 20.72
N TYR A 323 1.51 22.11 19.41
CA TYR A 323 0.21 21.78 18.83
C TYR A 323 0.35 20.71 17.74
N ILE A 324 -0.69 19.88 17.59
CA ILE A 324 -0.86 19.01 16.43
C ILE A 324 -1.63 19.81 15.38
N ARG A 325 -1.10 19.84 14.15
CA ARG A 325 -1.67 20.60 13.02
C ARG A 325 -2.27 19.68 11.96
N ASP A 326 -3.27 20.17 11.23
CA ASP A 326 -3.82 19.49 10.06
C ASP A 326 -2.93 19.65 8.82
N ALA A 327 -3.38 19.10 7.68
CA ALA A 327 -2.65 19.20 6.40
C ALA A 327 -2.52 20.65 5.91
N ASP A 328 -3.44 21.53 6.30
CA ASP A 328 -3.46 22.95 5.94
C ASP A 328 -2.65 23.80 6.94
N GLY A 329 -2.02 23.17 7.94
CA GLY A 329 -1.18 23.81 8.93
C GLY A 329 -1.93 24.43 10.11
N ASN A 330 -3.24 24.26 10.23
CA ASN A 330 -4.03 24.82 11.32
C ASN A 330 -3.94 23.97 12.61
N PRO A 331 -3.86 24.59 13.80
CA PRO A 331 -3.78 23.86 15.05
C PRO A 331 -5.10 23.15 15.36
N ILE A 332 -5.07 21.82 15.43
CA ILE A 332 -6.23 20.99 15.80
C ILE A 332 -6.36 20.92 17.32
N ARG A 333 -5.27 20.57 18.01
CA ARG A 333 -5.25 20.36 19.47
C ARG A 333 -3.85 20.46 20.08
N PRO A 334 -3.72 20.76 21.38
CA PRO A 334 -2.44 20.71 22.09
C PRO A 334 -1.80 19.31 22.07
N ARG A 335 -0.48 19.25 21.97
CA ARG A 335 0.30 18.00 22.00
C ARG A 335 0.52 17.53 23.43
N VAL A 336 -0.06 16.38 23.78
CA VAL A 336 0.07 15.77 25.11
C VAL A 336 1.53 15.47 25.47
N ASN A 337 2.32 14.99 24.51
CA ASN A 337 3.71 14.54 24.75
C ASN A 337 4.76 15.65 24.53
N PHE A 338 4.36 16.93 24.53
CA PHE A 338 5.26 18.05 24.18
C PHE A 338 6.60 18.03 24.93
N ARG A 339 6.58 17.82 26.25
CA ARG A 339 7.80 17.77 27.07
C ARG A 339 8.72 16.62 26.68
N SER A 340 8.16 15.43 26.44
CA SER A 340 8.92 14.26 26.01
C SER A 340 9.57 14.48 24.64
N GLU A 341 8.88 15.16 23.72
CA GLU A 341 9.43 15.47 22.40
C GLU A 341 10.61 16.47 22.50
N LEU A 342 10.58 17.42 23.45
CA LEU A 342 11.72 18.32 23.70
C LEU A 342 12.94 17.60 24.30
N VAL A 343 12.71 16.57 25.12
CA VAL A 343 13.79 15.80 25.73
C VAL A 343 14.61 15.08 24.67
N PHE A 344 13.99 14.54 23.61
CA PHE A 344 14.72 13.89 22.51
C PHE A 344 15.65 14.85 21.78
N VAL A 345 15.17 16.06 21.46
CA VAL A 345 16.01 17.08 20.81
C VAL A 345 17.12 17.54 21.75
N LYS A 346 16.81 17.76 23.04
CA LYS A 346 17.83 18.13 24.03
C LYS A 346 18.93 17.06 24.13
N ALA A 347 18.56 15.79 24.26
CA ALA A 347 19.51 14.68 24.33
C ALA A 347 20.37 14.61 23.06
N PHE A 348 19.77 14.80 21.89
CA PHE A 348 20.51 14.87 20.63
C PHE A 348 21.58 15.97 20.65
N TYR A 349 21.23 17.20 21.07
CA TYR A 349 22.21 18.30 21.21
C TYR A 349 23.30 18.01 22.24
N GLU A 350 22.96 17.34 23.35
CA GLU A 350 23.94 16.97 24.38
C GLU A 350 24.91 15.89 23.90
N ASP A 351 24.44 14.96 23.07
CA ASP A 351 25.24 13.85 22.55
C ASP A 351 26.19 14.31 21.44
N ILE A 352 25.74 15.15 20.50
CA ILE A 352 26.60 15.67 19.41
C ILE A 352 27.60 16.75 19.86
N ALA A 353 27.44 17.29 21.07
CA ALA A 353 28.34 18.29 21.64
C ALA A 353 29.51 17.67 22.41
N ARG A 354 29.54 16.34 22.54
CA ARG A 354 30.66 15.57 23.09
C ARG A 354 31.66 15.24 22.00
#